data_AF-A0A5N6IVK5-F1
#
_entry.id   AF-A0A5N6IVK5-F1
#
_cell.length_a   1.000
_cell.length_b   1.000
_cell.length_c   1.000
_cell.angle_alpha   90.00
_cell.angle_beta   90.00
_cell.angle_gamma   90.00
#
_symmetry.space_group_name_H-M   'P 1'
#
loop_
_entity.id
_entity.type
_entity.pdbx_description
1 polymer ?
#
loop_
_entity_poly.entity_id
_entity_poly.type
_entity_poly.pdbx_seq_one_letter_code
_entity_poly.pdbx_strand_id
1 'polypeptide(L)'
;MVILARILLVSFAAFLLLLQSSWVTANPDGLHPRKVVGMNGQWPLPVIEVDKGDRIVANVYNGLGDKDTSIHWHGMFQNTTNNMDGPSMVTQCPIPPGSSFTYNFTVNQNGTYWYHCHTDACYPDGYRQALIVHDKDAYFNDMYDDEFTLTLSDWYHELVEDITFISVTNPTGAEPVPNSFLVNDTQGSSLAVEPGKTYLLRLINMGAFVGMYFYIEDHSFTIVEMDGVYTDPTEADLLYIAVAQRYSILVTTKNSTTKNYPIVTVADSSLLDVIEPDLQLNHTNWLEYNSTADHPQAVMTVSDSSDLIPFDDKTLVPHDRTPLFQDPDMAIELTVVMDNLANGAGYAFFNNISYTKPKVPTLYSVLSSGDLATNPTVYGEYTHPMVLERDQVVEIVLNNGDTGSHPFHLHGHNFQVITRYPSYADGFFSYTDSDDPVTYDSANHSSFPTYPARRDTFVVPPQGYFVARFVANNPGVWLFHCHIDWHLMQGLAMLFVEAPLEIQQRTTVLDDHWAACAAGNVSDKGNAAGNTEDLLDLTGQNKQLAWLPAGSTARGIVALVFSCISAVLGLGFIAFYGMSGLPSSERTQEQEEGEDGSGGRIAPSGSGALRE
;
A
#
# COMPACT_ATOMS: atom_id res chain seq x y z
N MET A 1 0.34 53.68 -35.08
CA MET A 1 -0.11 52.30 -34.85
C MET A 1 1.13 51.44 -34.72
N VAL A 2 1.66 51.36 -33.48
CA VAL A 2 2.80 50.51 -33.13
C VAL A 2 2.30 49.66 -31.98
N ILE A 3 2.02 48.40 -32.28
CA ILE A 3 1.58 47.39 -31.31
C ILE A 3 2.84 47.00 -30.54
N LEU A 4 2.92 47.41 -29.27
CA LEU A 4 3.92 46.92 -28.34
C LEU A 4 3.46 45.53 -27.88
N ALA A 5 4.05 44.47 -28.44
CA ALA A 5 3.89 43.12 -27.93
C ALA A 5 4.55 43.05 -26.54
N ARG A 6 3.74 42.88 -25.49
CA ARG A 6 4.23 42.43 -24.19
C ARG A 6 4.66 40.98 -24.36
N ILE A 7 5.96 40.74 -24.42
CA ILE A 7 6.54 39.42 -24.19
C ILE A 7 6.37 39.16 -22.68
N LEU A 8 5.39 38.33 -22.31
CA LEU A 8 5.38 37.69 -21.01
C LEU A 8 6.55 36.70 -21.00
N LEU A 9 7.64 37.06 -20.33
CA LEU A 9 8.61 36.08 -19.86
C LEU A 9 7.93 35.32 -18.71
N VAL A 10 7.38 34.15 -19.01
CA VAL A 10 7.08 33.15 -17.97
C VAL A 10 8.44 32.69 -17.45
N SER A 11 8.78 33.10 -16.23
CA SER A 11 10.00 32.65 -15.56
C SER A 11 9.71 31.26 -14.98
N PHE A 12 10.23 30.22 -15.62
CA PHE A 12 10.23 28.86 -15.05
C PHE A 12 11.23 28.82 -13.89
N ALA A 13 10.79 28.49 -12.67
CA ALA A 13 11.70 28.27 -11.57
C ALA A 13 12.27 26.84 -11.63
N ALA A 14 13.57 26.71 -11.42
CA ALA A 14 14.21 25.41 -11.20
C ALA A 14 14.42 25.23 -9.69
N PHE A 15 13.75 24.23 -9.12
CA PHE A 15 13.93 23.83 -7.74
C PHE A 15 15.05 22.81 -7.65
N LEU A 16 16.22 23.26 -7.17
CA LEU A 16 17.36 22.42 -6.93
C LEU A 16 17.30 21.85 -5.51
N LEU A 17 17.07 20.54 -5.40
CA LEU A 17 17.08 19.82 -4.14
C LEU A 17 18.38 19.03 -4.01
N LEU A 18 19.09 19.22 -2.90
CA LEU A 18 20.24 18.39 -2.52
C LEU A 18 19.78 17.51 -1.37
N LEU A 19 19.59 16.23 -1.64
CA LEU A 19 19.01 15.27 -0.71
C LEU A 19 20.04 14.20 -0.38
N GLN A 20 20.53 14.19 0.85
CA GLN A 20 21.36 13.11 1.36
C GLN A 20 20.54 12.23 2.29
N SER A 21 20.31 10.97 1.91
CA SER A 21 19.67 10.01 2.81
C SER A 21 20.62 9.65 3.95
N SER A 22 20.10 9.53 5.15
CA SER A 22 20.87 9.18 6.35
C SER A 22 19.96 8.57 7.39
N TRP A 23 20.50 7.66 8.19
CA TRP A 23 19.79 7.13 9.34
C TRP A 23 19.72 8.16 10.47
N VAL A 24 18.52 8.38 11.01
CA VAL A 24 18.26 9.20 12.20
C VAL A 24 17.39 8.42 13.19
N THR A 25 17.26 8.92 14.42
CA THR A 25 16.38 8.32 15.43
C THR A 25 15.15 9.19 15.60
N ALA A 26 13.97 8.60 15.54
CA ALA A 26 12.69 9.28 15.75
C ALA A 26 11.81 8.51 16.72
N ASN A 27 10.89 9.22 17.39
CA ASN A 27 9.89 8.65 18.31
C ASN A 27 8.56 9.43 18.16
N PRO A 28 7.89 9.31 17.01
CA PRO A 28 6.73 10.16 16.68
C PRO A 28 5.49 9.86 17.54
N ASP A 29 5.33 8.63 18.02
CA ASP A 29 4.23 8.22 18.89
C ASP A 29 4.57 8.36 20.39
N GLY A 30 5.81 8.71 20.73
CA GLY A 30 6.26 8.83 22.11
C GLY A 30 6.44 7.50 22.84
N LEU A 31 6.26 6.36 22.18
CA LEU A 31 6.31 5.02 22.78
C LEU A 31 7.67 4.35 22.58
N HIS A 32 8.25 4.45 21.37
CA HIS A 32 9.48 3.74 21.03
C HIS A 32 10.41 4.55 20.11
N PRO A 33 11.64 4.90 20.55
CA PRO A 33 12.63 5.48 19.64
C PRO A 33 13.15 4.43 18.68
N ARG A 34 12.99 4.66 17.37
CA ARG A 34 13.46 3.76 16.31
C ARG A 34 14.34 4.47 15.28
N LYS A 35 15.08 3.68 14.51
CA LYS A 35 15.88 4.14 13.37
C LYS A 35 14.96 4.43 12.19
N VAL A 36 15.13 5.57 11.53
CA VAL A 36 14.33 5.99 10.37
C VAL A 36 15.24 6.63 9.32
N VAL A 37 14.82 6.60 8.06
CA VAL A 37 15.50 7.27 6.96
C VAL A 37 15.12 8.74 6.97
N GLY A 38 16.09 9.60 7.28
CA GLY A 38 15.98 11.05 7.18
C GLY A 38 16.66 11.61 5.95
N MET A 39 16.38 12.87 5.64
CA MET A 39 17.05 13.66 4.61
C MET A 39 17.87 14.77 5.24
N ASN A 40 19.14 14.87 4.84
CA ASN A 40 20.08 15.86 5.37
C ASN A 40 20.16 15.83 6.90
N GLY A 41 20.07 14.64 7.50
CA GLY A 41 20.09 14.44 8.95
C GLY A 41 18.82 14.89 9.68
N GLN A 42 17.70 15.10 8.98
CA GLN A 42 16.42 15.50 9.55
C GLN A 42 15.31 14.50 9.18
N TRP A 43 14.37 14.32 10.12
CA TRP A 43 13.11 13.63 9.91
C TRP A 43 12.03 14.33 10.74
N PRO A 44 10.79 14.51 10.24
CA PRO A 44 10.27 14.12 8.92
C PRO A 44 11.00 14.75 7.74
N LEU A 45 10.81 14.17 6.56
CA LEU A 45 11.34 14.71 5.30
C LEU A 45 10.66 16.05 4.97
N PRO A 46 11.28 16.92 4.15
CA PRO A 46 10.69 18.21 3.79
C PRO A 46 9.49 18.03 2.86
N VAL A 47 8.39 18.74 3.10
CA VAL A 47 7.32 18.87 2.09
C VAL A 47 7.90 19.60 0.89
N ILE A 48 7.75 19.03 -0.30
CA ILE A 48 8.17 19.68 -1.54
C ILE A 48 6.96 20.45 -2.07
N GLU A 49 7.12 21.77 -2.23
CA GLU A 49 6.10 22.63 -2.80
C GLU A 49 6.64 23.30 -4.06
N VAL A 50 5.89 23.20 -5.15
CA VAL A 50 6.24 23.78 -6.45
C VAL A 50 5.00 24.38 -7.10
N ASP A 51 5.18 25.35 -8.00
CA ASP A 51 4.09 25.82 -8.86
C ASP A 51 4.00 24.94 -10.12
N LYS A 52 2.80 24.77 -10.68
CA LYS A 52 2.60 24.15 -11.99
C LYS A 52 3.49 24.79 -13.06
N GLY A 53 4.25 23.97 -13.75
CA GLY A 53 5.24 24.35 -14.77
C GLY A 53 6.67 24.43 -14.25
N ASP A 54 6.89 24.39 -12.93
CA ASP A 54 8.25 24.39 -12.37
C ASP A 54 9.00 23.10 -12.68
N ARG A 55 10.33 23.18 -12.60
CA ARG A 55 11.24 22.06 -12.82
C ARG A 55 11.84 21.59 -11.51
N ILE A 56 11.67 20.32 -11.19
CA ILE A 56 12.34 19.66 -10.07
C ILE A 56 13.67 19.09 -10.56
N VAL A 57 14.76 19.44 -9.87
CA VAL A 57 16.08 18.82 -10.03
C VAL A 57 16.54 18.35 -8.66
N ALA A 58 16.30 17.08 -8.34
CA ALA A 58 16.70 16.48 -7.08
C ALA A 58 17.96 15.63 -7.25
N ASN A 59 19.08 16.11 -6.71
CA ASN A 59 20.32 15.35 -6.61
C ASN A 59 20.28 14.56 -5.31
N VAL A 60 20.08 13.26 -5.42
CA VAL A 60 20.03 12.33 -4.30
C VAL A 60 21.40 11.71 -4.10
N TYR A 61 21.93 11.73 -2.88
CA TYR A 61 23.10 10.96 -2.47
C TYR A 61 22.67 9.94 -1.44
N ASN A 62 22.97 8.66 -1.70
CA ASN A 62 22.63 7.60 -0.77
C ASN A 62 23.68 7.48 0.35
N GLY A 63 23.37 8.04 1.52
CA GLY A 63 24.25 8.03 2.70
C GLY A 63 23.89 6.98 3.75
N LEU A 64 23.02 6.00 3.45
CA LEU A 64 22.56 4.99 4.42
C LEU A 64 23.68 4.01 4.82
N GLY A 65 24.62 3.72 3.90
CA GLY A 65 25.79 2.89 4.14
C GLY A 65 25.55 1.37 4.03
N ASP A 66 24.33 0.92 4.27
CA ASP A 66 23.92 -0.49 4.30
C ASP A 66 22.71 -0.81 3.40
N LYS A 67 22.07 0.20 2.80
CA LYS A 67 20.83 0.06 2.02
C LYS A 67 20.90 0.76 0.68
N ASP A 68 20.35 0.12 -0.34
CA ASP A 68 20.00 0.76 -1.60
C ASP A 68 18.75 1.63 -1.42
N THR A 69 18.52 2.57 -2.34
CA THR A 69 17.33 3.44 -2.27
C THR A 69 16.89 3.95 -3.64
N SER A 70 15.73 4.61 -3.69
CA SER A 70 15.22 5.33 -4.85
C SER A 70 14.19 6.37 -4.37
N ILE A 71 13.69 7.22 -5.27
CA ILE A 71 12.52 8.08 -5.02
C ILE A 71 11.52 7.86 -6.14
N HIS A 72 10.33 7.35 -5.79
CA HIS A 72 9.14 7.43 -6.62
C HIS A 72 8.34 8.70 -6.32
N TRP A 73 7.84 9.34 -7.37
CA TRP A 73 7.06 10.57 -7.33
C TRP A 73 5.60 10.23 -7.55
N HIS A 74 4.94 9.76 -6.49
CA HIS A 74 3.60 9.17 -6.55
C HIS A 74 2.57 10.07 -7.23
N GLY A 75 1.93 9.55 -8.27
CA GLY A 75 0.92 10.24 -9.06
C GLY A 75 1.47 11.21 -10.12
N MET A 76 2.80 11.44 -10.18
CA MET A 76 3.41 12.14 -11.32
C MET A 76 3.39 11.22 -12.54
N PHE A 77 2.84 11.72 -13.65
CA PHE A 77 2.76 10.99 -14.90
C PHE A 77 4.12 10.73 -15.52
N GLN A 78 5.13 11.54 -15.20
CA GLN A 78 6.48 11.43 -15.80
C GLN A 78 6.43 11.38 -17.33
N ASN A 79 5.53 12.18 -17.93
CA ASN A 79 5.36 12.22 -19.36
C ASN A 79 6.65 12.71 -20.01
N THR A 80 7.21 11.89 -20.94
CA THR A 80 8.53 12.04 -21.57
C THR A 80 9.74 11.87 -20.64
N THR A 81 9.53 11.57 -19.36
CA THR A 81 10.57 11.42 -18.33
C THR A 81 10.41 10.11 -17.56
N ASN A 82 10.00 9.02 -18.20
CA ASN A 82 9.79 7.71 -17.54
C ASN A 82 11.03 7.21 -16.76
N ASN A 83 12.25 7.58 -17.16
CA ASN A 83 13.47 7.30 -16.40
C ASN A 83 13.63 8.09 -15.08
N MET A 84 12.69 8.98 -14.77
CA MET A 84 12.62 9.74 -13.51
C MET A 84 11.51 9.22 -12.59
N ASP A 85 10.84 8.12 -12.95
CA ASP A 85 9.70 7.59 -12.20
C ASP A 85 10.07 7.00 -10.84
N GLY A 86 11.25 6.37 -10.68
CA GLY A 86 11.72 5.94 -9.36
C GLY A 86 11.62 4.46 -8.93
N PRO A 87 10.79 3.57 -9.51
CA PRO A 87 10.75 2.18 -9.08
C PRO A 87 11.99 1.39 -9.50
N SER A 88 12.68 0.83 -8.50
CA SER A 88 13.89 0.04 -8.69
C SER A 88 13.63 -1.24 -9.48
N MET A 89 14.55 -1.57 -10.40
CA MET A 89 14.43 -2.68 -11.36
C MET A 89 13.25 -2.56 -12.34
N VAL A 90 12.58 -1.41 -12.39
CA VAL A 90 11.56 -1.08 -13.38
C VAL A 90 12.08 0.03 -14.30
N THR A 91 12.21 1.25 -13.80
CA THR A 91 12.67 2.41 -14.59
C THR A 91 14.12 2.79 -14.33
N GLN A 92 14.72 2.25 -13.27
CA GLN A 92 16.11 2.50 -12.91
C GLN A 92 16.74 1.33 -12.17
N CYS A 93 18.07 1.33 -12.04
CA CYS A 93 18.75 0.56 -11.00
C CYS A 93 18.51 1.20 -9.62
N PRO A 94 18.56 0.43 -8.53
CA PRO A 94 18.64 1.00 -7.19
C PRO A 94 19.84 1.93 -7.06
N ILE A 95 19.74 2.97 -6.23
CA ILE A 95 20.83 3.88 -5.90
C ILE A 95 21.64 3.22 -4.77
N PRO A 96 22.84 2.68 -4.99
CA PRO A 96 23.58 1.99 -3.96
C PRO A 96 24.22 2.94 -2.94
N PRO A 97 24.58 2.47 -1.73
CA PRO A 97 25.32 3.28 -0.75
C PRO A 97 26.53 3.98 -1.36
N GLY A 98 26.69 5.27 -1.07
CA GLY A 98 27.79 6.11 -1.56
C GLY A 98 27.64 6.59 -3.01
N SER A 99 26.54 6.26 -3.68
CA SER A 99 26.25 6.72 -5.05
C SER A 99 25.30 7.92 -5.06
N SER A 100 25.29 8.64 -6.19
CA SER A 100 24.36 9.73 -6.44
C SER A 100 23.48 9.45 -7.66
N PHE A 101 22.30 10.05 -7.66
CA PHE A 101 21.31 9.92 -8.73
C PHE A 101 20.49 11.20 -8.83
N THR A 102 20.30 11.70 -10.05
CA THR A 102 19.57 12.93 -10.31
C THR A 102 18.19 12.63 -10.89
N TYR A 103 17.15 13.07 -10.19
CA TYR A 103 15.79 13.16 -10.73
C TYR A 103 15.58 14.55 -11.34
N ASN A 104 15.14 14.60 -12.59
CA ASN A 104 15.06 15.86 -13.33
C ASN A 104 13.87 15.89 -14.30
N PHE A 105 12.79 16.52 -13.88
CA PHE A 105 11.55 16.58 -14.66
C PHE A 105 10.80 17.90 -14.43
N THR A 106 9.91 18.23 -15.36
CA THR A 106 9.04 19.43 -15.27
C THR A 106 7.67 18.98 -14.81
N VAL A 107 7.12 19.69 -13.81
CA VAL A 107 5.85 19.35 -13.18
C VAL A 107 4.73 20.11 -13.88
N ASN A 108 4.12 19.51 -14.89
CA ASN A 108 3.00 20.12 -15.62
C ASN A 108 1.62 19.74 -15.07
N GLN A 109 1.59 18.92 -14.01
CA GLN A 109 0.40 18.53 -13.26
C GLN A 109 0.06 19.55 -12.17
N ASN A 110 -1.02 19.31 -11.42
CA ASN A 110 -1.51 20.17 -10.36
C ASN A 110 -2.15 19.33 -9.25
N GLY A 111 -2.15 19.84 -8.02
CA GLY A 111 -2.82 19.19 -6.89
C GLY A 111 -1.87 18.53 -5.90
N THR A 112 -2.38 17.52 -5.21
CA THR A 112 -1.78 16.91 -4.02
C THR A 112 -1.17 15.54 -4.33
N TYR A 113 0.15 15.46 -4.16
CA TYR A 113 0.96 14.27 -4.43
C TYR A 113 1.88 13.99 -3.23
N TRP A 114 2.68 12.96 -3.34
CA TRP A 114 3.70 12.62 -2.36
C TRP A 114 4.85 11.90 -3.06
N TYR A 115 5.96 11.74 -2.36
CA TYR A 115 7.11 11.01 -2.84
C TYR A 115 7.58 10.05 -1.76
N HIS A 116 8.07 8.89 -2.18
CA HIS A 116 8.48 7.85 -1.26
C HIS A 116 9.55 6.95 -1.90
N CYS A 117 10.28 6.23 -1.05
CA CYS A 117 11.24 5.25 -1.54
C CYS A 117 10.54 4.03 -2.16
N HIS A 118 11.08 3.52 -3.26
CA HIS A 118 10.51 2.41 -4.06
C HIS A 118 11.60 1.38 -4.39
N THR A 119 12.41 1.08 -3.38
CA THR A 119 13.45 0.05 -3.39
C THR A 119 13.22 -0.88 -2.21
N ASP A 120 12.73 -2.09 -2.50
CA ASP A 120 12.25 -2.99 -1.44
C ASP A 120 11.17 -2.26 -0.61
N ALA A 121 11.15 -2.44 0.71
CA ALA A 121 10.12 -1.92 1.61
C ALA A 121 10.66 -0.77 2.49
N CYS A 122 11.28 0.22 1.86
CA CYS A 122 12.06 1.26 2.53
C CYS A 122 11.25 2.48 3.01
N TYR A 123 10.11 2.80 2.38
CA TYR A 123 9.38 4.03 2.73
C TYR A 123 8.65 3.97 4.08
N PRO A 124 8.17 2.81 4.59
CA PRO A 124 7.61 2.76 5.93
C PRO A 124 8.63 3.10 7.01
N ASP A 125 9.93 2.91 6.72
CA ASP A 125 11.05 3.35 7.54
C ASP A 125 11.33 4.86 7.49
N GLY A 126 10.36 5.66 7.02
CA GLY A 126 10.34 7.10 7.13
C GLY A 126 10.75 7.85 5.86
N TYR A 127 11.14 7.15 4.79
CA TYR A 127 11.49 7.76 3.50
C TYR A 127 10.23 8.08 2.68
N ARG A 128 9.45 9.04 3.16
CA ARG A 128 8.19 9.50 2.55
C ARG A 128 7.87 10.94 2.95
N GLN A 129 7.29 11.72 2.04
CA GLN A 129 6.68 13.02 2.36
C GLN A 129 5.79 13.54 1.22
N ALA A 130 4.92 14.50 1.53
CA ALA A 130 4.08 15.22 0.58
C ALA A 130 4.87 16.01 -0.50
N LEU A 131 4.26 16.07 -1.69
CA LEU A 131 4.64 16.88 -2.85
C LEU A 131 3.40 17.67 -3.30
N ILE A 132 3.38 18.98 -3.06
CA ILE A 132 2.26 19.84 -3.38
C ILE A 132 2.58 20.64 -4.63
N VAL A 133 1.66 20.59 -5.61
CA VAL A 133 1.76 21.34 -6.86
C VAL A 133 0.67 22.39 -6.92
N HIS A 134 1.07 23.64 -6.68
CA HIS A 134 0.20 24.79 -6.65
C HIS A 134 -0.27 25.18 -8.06
N ASP A 135 -1.58 25.41 -8.20
CA ASP A 135 -2.20 25.83 -9.46
C ASP A 135 -3.13 27.02 -9.21
N LYS A 136 -2.67 28.19 -9.65
CA LYS A 136 -3.41 29.46 -9.50
C LYS A 136 -4.64 29.52 -10.41
N ASP A 137 -4.75 28.60 -11.37
CA ASP A 137 -5.89 28.48 -12.27
C ASP A 137 -6.93 27.44 -11.77
N ALA A 138 -6.72 26.82 -10.60
CA ALA A 138 -7.70 25.94 -9.99
C ALA A 138 -9.03 26.68 -9.76
N TYR A 139 -10.16 26.06 -10.12
CA TYR A 139 -11.47 26.74 -10.02
C TYR A 139 -11.83 27.13 -8.58
N PHE A 140 -11.25 26.46 -7.59
CA PHE A 140 -11.43 26.69 -6.17
C PHE A 140 -10.29 27.52 -5.52
N ASN A 141 -9.35 28.05 -6.30
CA ASN A 141 -8.20 28.80 -5.79
C ASN A 141 -8.62 29.98 -4.88
N ASP A 142 -9.76 30.61 -5.18
CA ASP A 142 -10.29 31.74 -4.41
C ASP A 142 -11.40 31.33 -3.42
N MET A 143 -11.56 30.02 -3.16
CA MET A 143 -12.59 29.48 -2.25
C MET A 143 -12.08 29.21 -0.83
N TYR A 144 -10.80 29.41 -0.57
CA TYR A 144 -10.17 29.24 0.75
C TYR A 144 -9.30 30.43 1.11
N ASP A 145 -9.09 30.63 2.40
CA ASP A 145 -8.28 31.71 2.98
C ASP A 145 -6.85 31.26 3.27
N ASP A 146 -6.65 29.97 3.58
CA ASP A 146 -5.35 29.36 3.87
C ASP A 146 -5.40 27.84 3.61
N GLU A 147 -4.26 27.16 3.62
CA GLU A 147 -4.17 25.72 3.36
C GLU A 147 -3.28 24.97 4.36
N PHE A 148 -3.57 23.69 4.53
CA PHE A 148 -2.79 22.79 5.37
C PHE A 148 -2.58 21.45 4.68
N THR A 149 -1.40 20.86 4.88
CA THR A 149 -1.12 19.47 4.49
C THR A 149 -1.16 18.58 5.71
N LEU A 150 -1.98 17.52 5.64
CA LEU A 150 -2.15 16.53 6.68
C LEU A 150 -1.82 15.14 6.11
N THR A 151 -0.76 14.54 6.63
CA THR A 151 -0.36 13.18 6.29
C THR A 151 -0.86 12.20 7.34
N LEU A 152 -1.34 11.04 6.89
CA LEU A 152 -1.80 9.93 7.71
C LEU A 152 -0.87 8.76 7.49
N SER A 153 -0.53 7.98 8.52
CA SER A 153 0.25 6.75 8.33
C SER A 153 0.15 5.79 9.50
N ASP A 154 0.17 4.49 9.22
CA ASP A 154 0.58 3.48 10.20
C ASP A 154 2.08 3.57 10.52
N TRP A 155 2.44 3.08 11.71
CA TRP A 155 3.79 3.15 12.27
C TRP A 155 4.21 1.86 12.98
N TYR A 156 5.40 1.38 12.64
CA TYR A 156 6.03 0.21 13.23
C TYR A 156 7.18 0.63 14.14
N HIS A 157 7.44 -0.12 15.21
CA HIS A 157 8.58 0.11 16.10
C HIS A 157 9.87 -0.55 15.62
N GLU A 158 9.75 -1.62 14.83
CA GLU A 158 10.86 -2.34 14.19
C GLU A 158 11.04 -1.89 12.75
N LEU A 159 12.28 -1.92 12.23
CA LEU A 159 12.51 -1.71 10.80
C LEU A 159 11.77 -2.78 10.00
N VAL A 160 11.23 -2.40 8.84
CA VAL A 160 10.41 -3.33 8.04
C VAL A 160 11.16 -4.62 7.69
N GLU A 161 12.46 -4.51 7.41
CA GLU A 161 13.30 -5.65 7.08
C GLU A 161 13.51 -6.65 8.23
N ASP A 162 13.39 -6.19 9.48
CA ASP A 162 13.61 -7.00 10.68
C ASP A 162 12.34 -7.78 11.05
N ILE A 163 11.19 -7.38 10.51
CA ILE A 163 9.91 -8.03 10.71
C ILE A 163 9.84 -9.30 9.85
N THR A 164 9.75 -10.45 10.50
CA THR A 164 9.64 -11.74 9.81
C THR A 164 8.23 -11.93 9.24
N PHE A 165 8.05 -11.58 7.97
CA PHE A 165 6.75 -11.67 7.29
C PHE A 165 6.64 -12.87 6.33
N ILE A 166 7.43 -12.90 5.25
CA ILE A 166 7.41 -13.97 4.24
C ILE A 166 8.19 -15.19 4.79
N SER A 167 7.49 -16.04 5.56
CA SER A 167 8.09 -17.17 6.27
C SER A 167 7.15 -18.38 6.34
N VAL A 168 7.73 -19.58 6.44
CA VAL A 168 6.99 -20.83 6.73
C VAL A 168 6.32 -20.82 8.10
N THR A 169 6.75 -19.94 9.00
CA THR A 169 6.11 -19.74 10.31
C THR A 169 4.90 -18.81 10.24
N ASN A 170 4.66 -18.16 9.10
CA ASN A 170 3.50 -17.33 8.81
C ASN A 170 2.79 -17.81 7.52
N PRO A 171 2.28 -19.06 7.48
CA PRO A 171 1.74 -19.66 6.26
C PRO A 171 0.36 -19.09 5.86
N THR A 172 -0.28 -18.31 6.73
CA THR A 172 -1.48 -17.55 6.39
C THR A 172 -1.15 -16.30 5.58
N GLY A 173 0.11 -15.85 5.61
CA GLY A 173 0.50 -14.57 5.03
C GLY A 173 0.00 -13.38 5.84
N ALA A 174 -0.28 -13.57 7.13
CA ALA A 174 -0.85 -12.54 8.00
C ALA A 174 0.06 -11.32 8.07
N GLU A 175 -0.48 -10.13 7.76
CA GLU A 175 0.32 -8.91 7.70
C GLU A 175 0.77 -8.47 9.10
N PRO A 176 1.98 -7.92 9.24
CA PRO A 176 2.42 -7.36 10.51
C PRO A 176 1.53 -6.20 10.94
N VAL A 177 0.98 -6.30 12.14
CA VAL A 177 0.13 -5.27 12.74
C VAL A 177 1.00 -4.07 13.16
N PRO A 178 0.67 -2.82 12.76
CA PRO A 178 1.41 -1.65 13.19
C PRO A 178 1.26 -1.38 14.68
N ASN A 179 2.22 -0.67 15.28
CA ASN A 179 2.23 -0.35 16.70
C ASN A 179 1.42 0.93 17.02
N SER A 180 1.27 1.83 16.06
CA SER A 180 0.51 3.06 16.21
C SER A 180 0.10 3.67 14.87
N PHE A 181 -0.77 4.68 14.92
CA PHE A 181 -1.15 5.49 13.77
C PHE A 181 -0.82 6.96 14.03
N LEU A 182 -0.43 7.68 12.99
CA LEU A 182 0.12 9.03 13.08
C LEU A 182 -0.64 9.99 12.17
N VAL A 183 -0.67 11.26 12.58
CA VAL A 183 -1.04 12.41 11.76
C VAL A 183 0.12 13.39 11.77
N ASN A 184 0.62 13.78 10.59
CA ASN A 184 1.82 14.63 10.44
C ASN A 184 3.02 14.11 11.25
N ASP A 185 3.27 12.79 11.17
CA ASP A 185 4.36 12.12 11.87
C ASP A 185 4.36 12.39 13.40
N THR A 186 3.17 12.55 13.98
CA THR A 186 2.95 12.73 15.42
C THR A 186 1.57 12.23 15.84
N GLN A 187 1.22 12.41 17.12
CA GLN A 187 -0.10 12.11 17.69
C GLN A 187 -0.58 13.28 18.55
N GLY A 188 -1.89 13.52 18.57
CA GLY A 188 -2.48 14.57 19.41
C GLY A 188 -2.05 15.99 19.00
N SER A 189 -1.98 16.24 17.69
CA SER A 189 -1.63 17.56 17.15
C SER A 189 -2.83 18.50 17.10
N SER A 190 -2.57 19.81 17.09
CA SER A 190 -3.59 20.86 16.94
C SER A 190 -3.33 21.68 15.67
N LEU A 191 -4.38 21.86 14.88
CA LEU A 191 -4.44 22.69 13.69
C LEU A 191 -5.14 24.00 14.05
N ALA A 192 -4.36 25.04 14.31
CA ALA A 192 -4.90 26.34 14.68
C ALA A 192 -5.67 26.97 13.51
N VAL A 193 -6.90 27.43 13.78
CA VAL A 193 -7.76 28.07 12.79
C VAL A 193 -8.44 29.32 13.33
N GLU A 194 -8.63 30.29 12.43
CA GLU A 194 -9.46 31.47 12.65
C GLU A 194 -10.94 31.18 12.39
N PRO A 195 -11.87 31.76 13.18
CA PRO A 195 -13.31 31.55 13.02
C PRO A 195 -13.88 32.22 11.75
N GLY A 196 -14.82 31.54 11.08
CA GLY A 196 -15.52 32.05 9.90
C GLY A 196 -14.71 32.05 8.60
N LYS A 197 -13.55 31.39 8.62
CA LYS A 197 -12.61 31.21 7.51
C LYS A 197 -12.76 29.84 6.86
N THR A 198 -12.42 29.72 5.58
CA THR A 198 -12.40 28.44 4.86
C THR A 198 -10.96 28.00 4.63
N TYR A 199 -10.65 26.75 4.94
CA TYR A 199 -9.30 26.18 4.77
C TYR A 199 -9.32 25.05 3.75
N LEU A 200 -8.29 24.97 2.91
CA LEU A 200 -8.02 23.81 2.07
C LEU A 200 -7.17 22.81 2.86
N LEU A 201 -7.72 21.64 3.20
CA LEU A 201 -6.95 20.56 3.81
C LEU A 201 -6.58 19.53 2.75
N ARG A 202 -5.28 19.31 2.58
CA ARG A 202 -4.69 18.31 1.68
C ARG A 202 -4.36 17.06 2.49
N LEU A 203 -5.22 16.04 2.38
CA LEU A 203 -5.12 14.79 3.11
C LEU A 203 -4.35 13.78 2.26
N ILE A 204 -3.38 13.10 2.86
CA ILE A 204 -2.54 12.09 2.18
C ILE A 204 -2.35 10.90 3.11
N ASN A 205 -2.78 9.70 2.73
CA ASN A 205 -2.38 8.50 3.48
C ASN A 205 -1.07 7.95 2.90
N MET A 206 0.03 8.12 3.64
CA MET A 206 1.37 7.61 3.32
C MET A 206 1.72 6.35 4.14
N GLY A 207 0.72 5.68 4.72
CA GLY A 207 0.85 4.43 5.44
C GLY A 207 1.41 3.30 4.58
N ALA A 208 1.96 2.28 5.24
CA ALA A 208 2.47 1.08 4.59
C ALA A 208 1.37 0.05 4.33
N PHE A 209 0.31 0.09 5.13
CA PHE A 209 -0.68 -0.97 5.18
C PHE A 209 -2.10 -0.46 5.34
N VAL A 210 -2.38 0.37 6.35
CA VAL A 210 -3.74 0.53 6.86
C VAL A 210 -4.45 1.74 6.25
N GLY A 211 -5.63 1.49 5.67
CA GLY A 211 -6.56 2.55 5.30
C GLY A 211 -7.11 3.28 6.53
N MET A 212 -7.42 4.57 6.41
CA MET A 212 -7.94 5.35 7.52
C MET A 212 -9.25 6.05 7.18
N TYR A 213 -10.18 5.97 8.11
CA TYR A 213 -11.36 6.82 8.13
C TYR A 213 -11.00 8.19 8.70
N PHE A 214 -11.49 9.26 8.06
CA PHE A 214 -11.23 10.64 8.46
C PHE A 214 -12.53 11.44 8.53
N TYR A 215 -12.75 12.11 9.66
CA TYR A 215 -13.82 13.10 9.81
C TYR A 215 -13.43 14.19 10.81
N ILE A 216 -14.16 15.31 10.79
CA ILE A 216 -14.01 16.39 11.76
C ILE A 216 -15.33 16.49 12.50
N GLU A 217 -15.32 16.31 13.82
CA GLU A 217 -16.54 16.39 14.60
C GLU A 217 -17.24 17.72 14.34
N ASP A 218 -18.55 17.63 14.13
CA ASP A 218 -19.42 18.79 14.04
C ASP A 218 -19.13 19.68 12.80
N HIS A 219 -18.39 19.19 11.80
CA HIS A 219 -18.10 19.86 10.53
C HIS A 219 -18.28 18.91 9.35
N SER A 220 -19.05 19.34 8.35
CA SER A 220 -18.99 18.79 7.01
C SER A 220 -17.88 19.48 6.21
N PHE A 221 -17.47 18.89 5.10
CA PHE A 221 -16.47 19.46 4.20
C PHE A 221 -16.85 19.23 2.74
N THR A 222 -16.20 19.98 1.85
CA THR A 222 -16.44 19.88 0.40
C THR A 222 -15.19 19.33 -0.29
N ILE A 223 -15.30 18.17 -0.91
CA ILE A 223 -14.25 17.56 -1.74
C ILE A 223 -14.12 18.38 -3.04
N VAL A 224 -12.90 18.79 -3.36
CA VAL A 224 -12.57 19.55 -4.60
C VAL A 224 -11.49 18.89 -5.45
N GLU A 225 -10.79 17.89 -4.90
CA GLU A 225 -9.74 17.13 -5.58
C GLU A 225 -9.67 15.70 -5.01
N MET A 226 -9.43 14.72 -5.89
CA MET A 226 -8.94 13.38 -5.53
C MET A 226 -7.69 13.06 -6.34
N ASP A 227 -6.61 12.62 -5.70
CA ASP A 227 -5.37 12.18 -6.36
C ASP A 227 -4.84 13.11 -7.49
N GLY A 228 -4.87 14.44 -7.30
CA GLY A 228 -4.46 15.42 -8.31
C GLY A 228 -5.51 15.73 -9.40
N VAL A 229 -6.66 15.06 -9.39
CA VAL A 229 -7.78 15.33 -10.29
C VAL A 229 -8.81 16.22 -9.59
N TYR A 230 -9.01 17.43 -10.12
CA TYR A 230 -10.07 18.31 -9.65
C TYR A 230 -11.45 17.70 -9.90
N THR A 231 -12.31 17.78 -8.90
CA THR A 231 -13.68 17.26 -8.93
C THR A 231 -14.67 18.41 -8.93
N ASP A 232 -15.91 18.16 -9.34
CA ASP A 232 -16.99 19.06 -8.96
C ASP A 232 -17.13 19.10 -7.42
N PRO A 233 -17.45 20.26 -6.82
CA PRO A 233 -17.60 20.40 -5.38
C PRO A 233 -18.64 19.41 -4.84
N THR A 234 -18.23 18.54 -3.93
CA THR A 234 -19.10 17.48 -3.37
C THR A 234 -19.02 17.47 -1.86
N GLU A 235 -20.16 17.62 -1.17
CA GLU A 235 -20.21 17.58 0.29
C GLU A 235 -20.06 16.14 0.82
N ALA A 236 -19.30 15.99 1.90
CA ALA A 236 -19.11 14.75 2.63
C ALA A 236 -18.84 15.05 4.12
N ASP A 237 -19.09 14.05 4.96
CA ASP A 237 -18.84 14.11 6.41
C ASP A 237 -17.73 13.15 6.86
N LEU A 238 -17.48 12.10 6.07
CA LEU A 238 -16.56 11.01 6.39
C LEU A 238 -15.88 10.54 5.10
N LEU A 239 -14.55 10.45 5.13
CA LEU A 239 -13.74 9.85 4.07
C LEU A 239 -13.15 8.52 4.53
N TYR A 240 -13.00 7.60 3.58
CA TYR A 240 -12.03 6.51 3.68
C TYR A 240 -10.85 6.85 2.77
N ILE A 241 -9.65 6.84 3.33
CA ILE A 241 -8.41 7.20 2.64
C ILE A 241 -7.51 5.98 2.72
N ALA A 242 -7.52 5.16 1.67
CA ALA A 242 -6.64 4.02 1.56
C ALA A 242 -5.17 4.48 1.43
N VAL A 243 -4.21 3.59 1.70
CA VAL A 243 -2.80 3.94 1.48
C VAL A 243 -2.57 4.43 0.05
N ALA A 244 -1.74 5.46 -0.07
CA ALA A 244 -1.44 6.23 -1.28
C ALA A 244 -2.55 7.13 -1.85
N GLN A 245 -3.77 7.11 -1.30
CA GLN A 245 -4.84 8.02 -1.72
C GLN A 245 -4.70 9.41 -1.11
N ARG A 246 -5.19 10.41 -1.86
CA ARG A 246 -5.22 11.82 -1.46
C ARG A 246 -6.57 12.45 -1.75
N TYR A 247 -6.95 13.39 -0.88
CA TYR A 247 -8.10 14.28 -1.08
C TYR A 247 -7.70 15.71 -0.74
N SER A 248 -8.18 16.68 -1.51
CA SER A 248 -8.18 18.07 -1.07
C SER A 248 -9.63 18.46 -0.75
N ILE A 249 -9.85 18.92 0.49
CA ILE A 249 -11.18 19.28 1.02
C ILE A 249 -11.22 20.73 1.51
N LEU A 250 -12.34 21.40 1.31
CA LEU A 250 -12.63 22.71 1.88
C LEU A 250 -13.40 22.56 3.19
N VAL A 251 -12.86 23.13 4.27
CA VAL A 251 -13.47 23.13 5.59
C VAL A 251 -13.77 24.58 5.99
N THR A 252 -15.05 24.92 6.14
CA THR A 252 -15.44 26.26 6.62
C THR A 252 -15.63 26.23 8.13
N THR A 253 -14.87 27.06 8.81
CA THR A 253 -14.87 27.14 10.27
C THR A 253 -16.09 27.90 10.81
N LYS A 254 -16.49 27.56 12.03
CA LYS A 254 -17.60 28.20 12.74
C LYS A 254 -17.20 29.60 13.25
N ASN A 255 -18.18 30.46 13.49
CA ASN A 255 -17.93 31.79 14.03
C ASN A 255 -17.58 31.80 15.54
N SER A 256 -17.88 30.72 16.27
CA SER A 256 -17.70 30.64 17.72
C SER A 256 -16.35 30.03 18.07
N THR A 257 -15.58 30.70 18.92
CA THR A 257 -14.26 30.23 19.41
C THR A 257 -14.33 29.61 20.81
N THR A 258 -15.52 29.17 21.23
CA THR A 258 -15.76 28.64 22.59
C THR A 258 -15.31 27.19 22.77
N LYS A 259 -15.05 26.46 21.68
CA LYS A 259 -14.69 25.05 21.68
C LYS A 259 -13.68 24.74 20.58
N ASN A 260 -12.80 23.79 20.84
CA ASN A 260 -12.01 23.09 19.82
C ASN A 260 -12.76 21.83 19.38
N TYR A 261 -12.50 21.37 18.17
CA TYR A 261 -13.23 20.25 17.58
C TYR A 261 -12.26 19.10 17.25
N PRO A 262 -12.60 17.85 17.63
CA PRO A 262 -11.82 16.69 17.22
C PRO A 262 -11.71 16.55 15.70
N ILE A 263 -10.48 16.42 15.20
CA ILE A 263 -10.16 15.82 13.92
C ILE A 263 -9.87 14.35 14.21
N VAL A 264 -10.70 13.45 13.69
CA VAL A 264 -10.70 12.05 14.07
C VAL A 264 -10.19 11.19 12.93
N THR A 265 -9.24 10.33 13.26
CA THR A 265 -8.75 9.29 12.36
C THR A 265 -8.99 7.93 12.99
N VAL A 266 -9.57 7.00 12.24
CA VAL A 266 -9.82 5.63 12.69
C VAL A 266 -9.17 4.66 11.70
N ALA A 267 -8.29 3.80 12.19
CA ALA A 267 -7.68 2.74 11.41
C ALA A 267 -8.74 1.72 10.97
N ASP A 268 -8.64 1.26 9.73
CA ASP A 268 -9.45 0.16 9.20
C ASP A 268 -9.04 -1.16 9.88
N SER A 269 -9.79 -1.51 10.91
CA SER A 269 -9.56 -2.73 11.70
C SER A 269 -9.87 -4.00 10.92
N SER A 270 -10.61 -3.93 9.81
CA SER A 270 -10.92 -5.10 8.98
C SER A 270 -9.71 -5.64 8.23
N LEU A 271 -8.67 -4.81 8.06
CA LEU A 271 -7.39 -5.21 7.48
C LEU A 271 -6.47 -5.92 8.48
N LEU A 272 -6.75 -5.87 9.78
CA LEU A 272 -5.85 -6.39 10.81
C LEU A 272 -6.27 -7.81 11.21
N ASP A 273 -5.42 -8.80 10.96
CA ASP A 273 -5.67 -10.20 11.36
C ASP A 273 -5.88 -10.37 12.86
N VAL A 274 -5.12 -9.61 13.65
CA VAL A 274 -5.19 -9.61 15.12
C VAL A 274 -5.09 -8.18 15.60
N ILE A 275 -5.96 -7.81 16.54
CA ILE A 275 -5.92 -6.50 17.17
C ILE A 275 -5.38 -6.68 18.58
N GLU A 276 -4.17 -6.17 18.81
CA GLU A 276 -3.57 -6.17 20.14
C GLU A 276 -4.39 -5.30 21.12
N PRO A 277 -4.63 -5.73 22.37
CA PRO A 277 -5.50 -5.00 23.30
C PRO A 277 -5.09 -3.55 23.58
N ASP A 278 -3.80 -3.25 23.46
CA ASP A 278 -3.24 -1.93 23.75
C ASP A 278 -3.14 -1.04 22.50
N LEU A 279 -3.41 -1.58 21.29
CA LEU A 279 -3.37 -0.81 20.05
C LEU A 279 -4.54 0.17 19.99
N GLN A 280 -4.22 1.47 19.96
CA GLN A 280 -5.23 2.51 19.78
C GLN A 280 -5.58 2.63 18.29
N LEU A 281 -6.78 2.16 17.92
CA LEU A 281 -7.26 2.22 16.54
C LEU A 281 -7.80 3.59 16.13
N ASN A 282 -8.21 4.41 17.11
CA ASN A 282 -8.67 5.77 16.86
C ASN A 282 -7.71 6.77 17.50
N HIS A 283 -7.48 7.88 16.81
CA HIS A 283 -6.68 8.99 17.31
C HIS A 283 -7.44 10.30 17.13
N THR A 284 -7.33 11.15 18.14
CA THR A 284 -7.87 12.51 18.12
C THR A 284 -6.74 13.52 17.93
N ASN A 285 -6.90 14.35 16.90
CA ASN A 285 -6.22 15.63 16.72
C ASN A 285 -7.26 16.75 16.88
N TRP A 286 -6.87 18.02 16.79
CA TRP A 286 -7.82 19.12 17.04
C TRP A 286 -7.80 20.18 15.96
N LEU A 287 -8.98 20.54 15.48
CA LEU A 287 -9.24 21.82 14.83
C LEU A 287 -9.36 22.87 15.94
N GLU A 288 -8.28 23.63 16.16
CA GLU A 288 -8.10 24.50 17.31
C GLU A 288 -8.57 25.93 17.01
N TYR A 289 -9.71 26.30 17.55
CA TYR A 289 -10.26 27.66 17.49
C TYR A 289 -9.74 28.55 18.62
N ASN A 290 -9.33 27.92 19.73
CA ASN A 290 -8.91 28.60 20.94
C ASN A 290 -7.92 27.73 21.74
N SER A 291 -6.66 28.13 21.76
CA SER A 291 -5.57 27.45 22.48
C SER A 291 -5.76 27.36 24.01
N THR A 292 -6.68 28.14 24.60
CA THR A 292 -6.99 28.06 26.04
C THR A 292 -8.27 27.28 26.35
N ALA A 293 -9.03 26.87 25.32
CA ALA A 293 -10.19 26.01 25.50
C ALA A 293 -9.76 24.55 25.62
N ASP A 294 -10.64 23.70 26.14
CA ASP A 294 -10.35 22.26 26.26
C ASP A 294 -10.15 21.62 24.88
N HIS A 295 -9.27 20.62 24.84
CA HIS A 295 -9.03 19.72 23.71
C HIS A 295 -9.77 18.40 23.95
N PRO A 296 -11.09 18.33 23.66
CA PRO A 296 -11.88 17.14 23.98
C PRO A 296 -11.39 15.95 23.15
N GLN A 297 -11.33 14.76 23.76
CA GLN A 297 -11.11 13.52 23.02
C GLN A 297 -12.38 13.16 22.25
N ALA A 298 -12.24 12.60 21.05
CA ALA A 298 -13.35 12.05 20.30
C ALA A 298 -13.99 10.90 21.07
N VAL A 299 -15.31 10.78 21.00
CA VAL A 299 -16.05 9.64 21.57
C VAL A 299 -16.46 8.73 20.42
N MET A 300 -15.79 7.59 20.31
CA MET A 300 -16.15 6.59 19.32
C MET A 300 -17.57 6.05 19.56
N THR A 301 -18.42 6.15 18.55
CA THR A 301 -19.82 5.70 18.59
C THR A 301 -20.03 4.32 17.98
N VAL A 302 -19.00 3.79 17.31
CA VAL A 302 -19.01 2.47 16.66
C VAL A 302 -18.11 1.51 17.43
N SER A 303 -18.48 0.22 17.42
CA SER A 303 -17.65 -0.85 17.99
C SER A 303 -16.66 -1.41 16.98
N ASP A 304 -17.00 -1.37 15.69
CA ASP A 304 -16.17 -1.85 14.59
C ASP A 304 -15.94 -0.70 13.61
N SER A 305 -14.73 -0.59 13.04
CA SER A 305 -14.45 0.45 12.04
C SER A 305 -15.27 0.24 10.76
N SER A 306 -15.65 -0.99 10.44
CA SER A 306 -16.49 -1.32 9.28
C SER A 306 -17.92 -0.76 9.36
N ASP A 307 -18.37 -0.35 10.55
CA ASP A 307 -19.64 0.37 10.75
C ASP A 307 -19.57 1.84 10.32
N LEU A 308 -18.36 2.38 10.06
CA LEU A 308 -18.17 3.71 9.49
C LEU A 308 -18.38 3.63 7.97
N ILE A 309 -19.44 4.27 7.48
CA ILE A 309 -19.79 4.27 6.06
C ILE A 309 -19.24 5.53 5.40
N PRO A 310 -18.12 5.45 4.66
CA PRO A 310 -17.48 6.62 4.08
C PRO A 310 -18.22 7.08 2.82
N PHE A 311 -17.89 8.28 2.36
CA PHE A 311 -18.28 8.75 1.04
C PHE A 311 -17.78 7.79 -0.07
N ASP A 312 -18.65 7.45 -1.03
CA ASP A 312 -18.34 6.55 -2.16
C ASP A 312 -17.58 7.29 -3.27
N ASP A 313 -16.25 7.27 -3.21
CA ASP A 313 -15.32 8.00 -4.08
C ASP A 313 -15.53 7.78 -5.59
N LYS A 314 -16.04 6.62 -6.02
CA LYS A 314 -16.37 6.37 -7.44
C LYS A 314 -17.49 7.25 -7.98
N THR A 315 -18.25 7.91 -7.09
CA THR A 315 -19.36 8.80 -7.48
C THR A 315 -18.91 10.24 -7.76
N LEU A 316 -17.65 10.58 -7.44
CA LEU A 316 -17.09 11.88 -7.75
C LEU A 316 -17.00 12.08 -9.26
N VAL A 317 -17.35 13.29 -9.71
CA VAL A 317 -17.29 13.68 -11.11
C VAL A 317 -16.07 14.57 -11.32
N PRO A 318 -15.11 14.22 -12.19
CA PRO A 318 -14.01 15.11 -12.54
C PRO A 318 -14.52 16.43 -13.11
N HIS A 319 -13.94 17.54 -12.67
CA HIS A 319 -14.36 18.90 -13.05
C HIS A 319 -14.23 19.15 -14.56
N ASP A 320 -13.25 18.52 -15.20
CA ASP A 320 -13.05 18.60 -16.65
C ASP A 320 -14.10 17.83 -17.46
N ARG A 321 -14.94 17.02 -16.79
CA ARG A 321 -15.99 16.20 -17.38
C ARG A 321 -15.51 15.38 -18.57
N THR A 322 -14.32 14.80 -18.46
CA THR A 322 -13.82 13.84 -19.45
C THR A 322 -14.81 12.68 -19.57
N PRO A 323 -15.44 12.47 -20.75
CA PRO A 323 -16.38 11.38 -20.94
C PRO A 323 -15.72 10.02 -20.72
N LEU A 324 -16.52 9.02 -20.35
CA LEU A 324 -16.09 7.62 -20.39
C LEU A 324 -15.38 7.30 -21.71
N PHE A 325 -14.20 6.70 -21.62
CA PHE A 325 -13.46 6.26 -22.80
C PHE A 325 -14.27 5.23 -23.60
N GLN A 326 -14.04 5.19 -24.90
CA GLN A 326 -14.66 4.21 -25.81
C GLN A 326 -14.41 2.77 -25.34
N ASP A 327 -15.09 1.81 -25.98
CA ASP A 327 -14.87 0.39 -25.71
C ASP A 327 -13.39 0.03 -25.85
N PRO A 328 -12.87 -0.86 -24.99
CA PRO A 328 -11.44 -1.11 -24.90
C PRO A 328 -10.93 -1.81 -26.15
N ASP A 329 -9.75 -1.38 -26.61
CA ASP A 329 -8.96 -2.10 -27.61
C ASP A 329 -8.33 -3.36 -26.98
N MET A 330 -8.04 -3.31 -25.68
CA MET A 330 -7.52 -4.42 -24.89
C MET A 330 -8.20 -4.48 -23.52
N ALA A 331 -8.77 -5.63 -23.18
CA ALA A 331 -9.27 -5.94 -21.84
C ALA A 331 -8.30 -6.91 -21.15
N ILE A 332 -7.94 -6.60 -19.91
CA ILE A 332 -6.98 -7.35 -19.10
C ILE A 332 -7.70 -7.80 -17.84
N GLU A 333 -7.92 -9.10 -17.73
CA GLU A 333 -8.55 -9.72 -16.58
C GLU A 333 -7.47 -10.20 -15.59
N LEU A 334 -7.58 -9.71 -14.37
CA LEU A 334 -6.68 -10.00 -13.28
C LEU A 334 -7.48 -10.52 -12.09
N THR A 335 -6.99 -11.57 -11.46
CA THR A 335 -7.50 -12.06 -10.18
C THR A 335 -6.43 -11.94 -9.12
N VAL A 336 -6.74 -11.28 -8.01
CA VAL A 336 -5.88 -11.23 -6.81
C VAL A 336 -6.01 -12.56 -6.07
N VAL A 337 -4.89 -13.19 -5.77
CA VAL A 337 -4.84 -14.43 -4.98
C VAL A 337 -3.67 -14.36 -4.01
N MET A 338 -3.88 -14.82 -2.78
CA MET A 338 -2.84 -15.07 -1.79
C MET A 338 -2.68 -16.59 -1.61
N ASP A 339 -1.47 -17.13 -1.77
CA ASP A 339 -1.23 -18.57 -1.62
C ASP A 339 0.24 -18.90 -1.28
N ASN A 340 0.48 -20.13 -0.84
CA ASN A 340 1.78 -20.63 -0.43
C ASN A 340 2.56 -21.24 -1.59
N LEU A 341 3.84 -20.87 -1.71
CA LEU A 341 4.78 -21.52 -2.62
C LEU A 341 5.55 -22.65 -1.93
N ALA A 342 6.44 -23.34 -2.66
CA ALA A 342 7.12 -24.56 -2.23
C ALA A 342 8.03 -24.41 -0.98
N ASN A 343 8.37 -23.18 -0.60
CA ASN A 343 9.05 -22.89 0.68
C ASN A 343 8.09 -22.84 1.88
N GLY A 344 6.77 -22.91 1.65
CA GLY A 344 5.72 -22.87 2.65
C GLY A 344 5.37 -21.47 3.16
N ALA A 345 5.88 -20.40 2.52
CA ALA A 345 5.54 -19.01 2.85
C ALA A 345 4.48 -18.47 1.89
N GLY A 346 3.70 -17.49 2.36
CA GLY A 346 2.65 -16.83 1.59
C GLY A 346 3.19 -15.80 0.60
N TYR A 347 2.68 -15.83 -0.62
CA TYR A 347 2.95 -14.90 -1.72
C TYR A 347 1.64 -14.38 -2.28
N ALA A 348 1.73 -13.28 -3.02
CA ALA A 348 0.62 -12.59 -3.64
C ALA A 348 0.74 -12.66 -5.16
N PHE A 349 -0.39 -12.82 -5.83
CA PHE A 349 -0.43 -13.13 -7.25
C PHE A 349 -1.44 -12.25 -7.97
N PHE A 350 -1.08 -11.83 -9.18
CA PHE A 350 -2.06 -11.62 -10.23
C PHE A 350 -2.18 -12.90 -11.05
N ASN A 351 -3.39 -13.44 -11.11
CA ASN A 351 -3.69 -14.72 -11.73
C ASN A 351 -2.85 -15.85 -11.10
N ASN A 352 -1.78 -16.26 -11.77
CA ASN A 352 -0.85 -17.29 -11.30
C ASN A 352 0.61 -16.80 -11.21
N ILE A 353 0.84 -15.50 -11.34
CA ILE A 353 2.18 -14.88 -11.35
C ILE A 353 2.37 -14.01 -10.12
N SER A 354 3.43 -14.31 -9.37
CA SER A 354 3.95 -13.43 -8.31
C SER A 354 5.15 -12.68 -8.89
N TYR A 355 5.08 -11.34 -8.84
CA TYR A 355 6.07 -10.46 -9.44
C TYR A 355 7.47 -10.78 -8.91
N THR A 356 8.37 -11.08 -9.83
CA THR A 356 9.77 -11.34 -9.54
C THR A 356 10.63 -10.35 -10.32
N LYS A 357 11.41 -9.54 -9.60
CA LYS A 357 12.30 -8.53 -10.18
C LYS A 357 13.20 -9.16 -11.27
N PRO A 358 13.32 -8.54 -12.47
CA PRO A 358 14.22 -9.01 -13.51
C PRO A 358 15.69 -8.77 -13.11
N LYS A 359 16.63 -9.29 -13.90
CA LYS A 359 18.08 -9.00 -13.70
C LYS A 359 18.54 -7.67 -14.32
N VAL A 360 17.73 -7.12 -15.21
CA VAL A 360 17.94 -5.85 -15.91
C VAL A 360 16.68 -5.02 -15.71
N PRO A 361 16.76 -3.75 -15.28
CA PRO A 361 15.60 -2.89 -15.19
C PRO A 361 14.81 -2.88 -16.51
N THR A 362 13.48 -3.02 -16.43
CA THR A 362 12.64 -3.20 -17.62
C THR A 362 12.81 -2.06 -18.64
N LEU A 363 12.94 -0.81 -18.20
CA LEU A 363 13.21 0.32 -19.10
C LEU A 363 14.53 0.14 -19.86
N TYR A 364 15.57 -0.40 -19.22
CA TYR A 364 16.86 -0.61 -19.88
C TYR A 364 16.82 -1.81 -20.84
N SER A 365 15.98 -2.81 -20.54
CA SER A 365 15.63 -3.87 -21.50
C SER A 365 14.91 -3.29 -22.73
N VAL A 366 13.98 -2.33 -22.56
CA VAL A 366 13.36 -1.61 -23.69
C VAL A 366 14.44 -0.90 -24.51
N LEU A 367 15.33 -0.14 -23.89
CA LEU A 367 16.34 0.67 -24.57
C LEU A 367 17.41 -0.15 -25.30
N SER A 368 17.61 -1.41 -24.91
CA SER A 368 18.65 -2.29 -25.47
C SER A 368 18.12 -3.40 -26.38
N SER A 369 16.80 -3.48 -26.61
CA SER A 369 16.19 -4.57 -27.38
C SER A 369 15.84 -4.26 -28.83
N GLY A 370 15.97 -3.00 -29.28
CA GLY A 370 15.64 -2.59 -30.65
C GLY A 370 14.21 -2.97 -31.02
N ASP A 371 14.00 -3.54 -32.20
CA ASP A 371 12.67 -3.94 -32.69
C ASP A 371 12.00 -5.01 -31.83
N LEU A 372 12.76 -5.80 -31.06
CA LEU A 372 12.20 -6.80 -30.15
C LEU A 372 11.53 -6.19 -28.91
N ALA A 373 11.61 -4.88 -28.70
CA ALA A 373 10.97 -4.22 -27.58
C ALA A 373 9.43 -4.35 -27.61
N THR A 374 8.81 -4.65 -28.75
CA THR A 374 7.38 -4.94 -28.81
C THR A 374 7.04 -6.39 -28.42
N ASN A 375 8.03 -7.24 -28.15
CA ASN A 375 7.82 -8.63 -27.76
C ASN A 375 7.87 -8.77 -26.22
N PRO A 376 6.77 -9.19 -25.57
CA PRO A 376 6.71 -9.31 -24.12
C PRO A 376 7.74 -10.28 -23.53
N THR A 377 8.22 -11.27 -24.30
CA THR A 377 9.24 -12.23 -23.83
C THR A 377 10.53 -11.54 -23.40
N VAL A 378 10.90 -10.39 -23.98
CA VAL A 378 12.10 -9.63 -23.58
C VAL A 378 12.05 -9.22 -22.11
N TYR A 379 10.85 -8.99 -21.58
CA TYR A 379 10.65 -8.50 -20.22
C TYR A 379 10.51 -9.61 -19.18
N GLY A 380 10.52 -10.87 -19.61
CA GLY A 380 10.46 -12.03 -18.71
C GLY A 380 9.04 -12.41 -18.33
N GLU A 381 8.87 -13.68 -17.93
CA GLU A 381 7.55 -14.23 -17.60
C GLU A 381 7.03 -13.67 -16.28
N TYR A 382 7.90 -13.63 -15.26
CA TYR A 382 7.53 -13.32 -13.88
C TYR A 382 7.53 -11.83 -13.54
N THR A 383 7.81 -10.94 -14.50
CA THR A 383 7.52 -9.50 -14.34
C THR A 383 6.09 -9.16 -14.77
N HIS A 384 5.33 -10.16 -15.24
CA HIS A 384 3.97 -10.05 -15.75
C HIS A 384 3.78 -8.89 -16.75
N PRO A 385 4.53 -8.85 -17.87
CA PRO A 385 4.53 -7.71 -18.77
C PRO A 385 3.34 -7.71 -19.72
N MET A 386 2.69 -6.56 -19.85
CA MET A 386 1.69 -6.26 -20.87
C MET A 386 2.23 -5.18 -21.79
N VAL A 387 2.52 -5.54 -23.05
CA VAL A 387 3.00 -4.57 -24.05
C VAL A 387 1.80 -3.90 -24.70
N LEU A 388 1.75 -2.57 -24.64
CA LEU A 388 0.63 -1.77 -25.13
C LEU A 388 1.05 -0.96 -26.36
N GLU A 389 0.16 -0.85 -27.34
CA GLU A 389 0.35 0.07 -28.46
C GLU A 389 -0.07 1.49 -28.07
N ARG A 390 0.46 2.46 -28.81
CA ARG A 390 0.17 3.87 -28.62
C ARG A 390 -1.34 4.15 -28.80
N ASP A 391 -1.88 4.90 -27.85
CA ASP A 391 -3.27 5.36 -27.76
C ASP A 391 -4.34 4.25 -27.69
N GLN A 392 -3.96 3.00 -27.39
CA GLN A 392 -4.93 1.94 -27.06
C GLN A 392 -5.72 2.30 -25.81
N VAL A 393 -7.03 2.07 -25.85
CA VAL A 393 -7.87 2.08 -24.65
C VAL A 393 -7.76 0.73 -23.96
N VAL A 394 -7.20 0.74 -22.75
CA VAL A 394 -6.98 -0.46 -21.94
C VAL A 394 -8.02 -0.50 -20.84
N GLU A 395 -8.73 -1.62 -20.71
CA GLU A 395 -9.62 -1.92 -19.59
C GLU A 395 -8.94 -2.92 -18.65
N ILE A 396 -8.85 -2.57 -17.38
CA ILE A 396 -8.42 -3.47 -16.31
C ILE A 396 -9.68 -3.95 -15.60
N VAL A 397 -9.93 -5.26 -15.65
CA VAL A 397 -10.93 -5.93 -14.83
C VAL A 397 -10.19 -6.61 -13.69
N LEU A 398 -10.34 -6.09 -12.48
CA LEU A 398 -9.67 -6.62 -11.31
C LEU A 398 -10.66 -7.30 -10.38
N ASN A 399 -10.59 -8.62 -10.33
CA ASN A 399 -11.36 -9.46 -9.42
C ASN A 399 -10.52 -9.74 -8.17
N ASN A 400 -11.09 -9.52 -7.00
CA ASN A 400 -10.44 -9.87 -5.75
C ASN A 400 -10.86 -11.28 -5.34
N GLY A 401 -9.91 -12.22 -5.35
CA GLY A 401 -10.11 -13.55 -4.79
C GLY A 401 -9.71 -13.65 -3.32
N ASP A 402 -9.24 -12.55 -2.72
CA ASP A 402 -8.83 -12.46 -1.33
C ASP A 402 -9.92 -11.83 -0.44
N THR A 403 -9.87 -12.14 0.85
CA THR A 403 -10.82 -11.66 1.87
C THR A 403 -10.51 -10.25 2.35
N GLY A 404 -9.30 -9.74 2.15
CA GLY A 404 -8.91 -8.37 2.43
C GLY A 404 -9.31 -7.40 1.32
N SER A 405 -9.29 -6.11 1.61
CA SER A 405 -9.38 -5.07 0.57
C SER A 405 -7.99 -4.61 0.16
N HIS A 406 -7.82 -4.18 -1.09
CA HIS A 406 -6.50 -3.78 -1.59
C HIS A 406 -6.57 -2.46 -2.39
N PRO A 407 -5.76 -1.45 -2.05
CA PRO A 407 -5.59 -0.26 -2.87
C PRO A 407 -4.61 -0.53 -4.02
N PHE A 408 -5.10 -0.52 -5.25
CA PHE A 408 -4.26 -0.69 -6.44
C PHE A 408 -3.88 0.65 -7.05
N HIS A 409 -2.58 0.83 -7.27
CA HIS A 409 -1.97 2.02 -7.84
C HIS A 409 -1.43 1.74 -9.26
N LEU A 410 -1.62 2.70 -10.16
CA LEU A 410 -1.03 2.70 -11.51
C LEU A 410 -0.08 3.89 -11.67
N HIS A 411 1.18 3.61 -11.96
CA HIS A 411 2.15 4.64 -12.32
C HIS A 411 1.81 5.29 -13.66
N GLY A 412 2.24 6.53 -13.86
CA GLY A 412 2.20 7.20 -15.18
C GLY A 412 0.83 7.70 -15.64
N HIS A 413 -0.27 7.32 -14.97
CA HIS A 413 -1.63 7.57 -15.42
C HIS A 413 -2.59 7.84 -14.24
N ASN A 414 -3.63 8.64 -14.49
CA ASN A 414 -4.89 8.45 -13.76
C ASN A 414 -5.85 7.63 -14.64
N PHE A 415 -6.48 6.61 -14.08
CA PHE A 415 -7.47 5.79 -14.75
C PHE A 415 -8.90 6.20 -14.39
N GLN A 416 -9.83 6.00 -15.32
CA GLN A 416 -11.27 6.14 -15.10
C GLN A 416 -11.79 4.93 -14.34
N VAL A 417 -12.37 5.14 -13.16
CA VAL A 417 -13.05 4.12 -12.37
C VAL A 417 -14.47 3.95 -12.89
N ILE A 418 -14.72 2.83 -13.58
CA ILE A 418 -15.99 2.57 -14.26
C ILE A 418 -17.02 2.02 -13.27
N THR A 419 -16.62 1.04 -12.48
CA THR A 419 -17.48 0.40 -11.49
C THR A 419 -16.66 -0.25 -10.39
N ARG A 420 -17.28 -0.42 -9.22
CA ARG A 420 -16.79 -1.17 -8.07
C ARG A 420 -17.96 -1.93 -7.45
N TYR A 421 -17.73 -3.18 -7.11
CA TYR A 421 -18.71 -3.99 -6.39
C TYR A 421 -18.04 -4.81 -5.28
N PRO A 422 -18.56 -4.75 -4.04
CA PRO A 422 -19.58 -3.81 -3.55
C PRO A 422 -19.13 -2.34 -3.57
N SER A 423 -20.09 -1.41 -3.51
CA SER A 423 -19.79 0.03 -3.29
C SER A 423 -19.59 0.31 -1.80
N TYR A 424 -18.97 1.44 -1.45
CA TYR A 424 -18.93 1.88 -0.05
C TYR A 424 -20.37 2.17 0.43
N ALA A 425 -20.91 1.25 1.22
CA ALA A 425 -22.27 1.25 1.75
C ALA A 425 -22.38 0.16 2.84
N ASP A 426 -23.55 0.05 3.46
CA ASP A 426 -23.93 -1.12 4.25
C ASP A 426 -23.70 -2.39 3.40
N GLY A 427 -22.71 -3.19 3.80
CA GLY A 427 -22.32 -4.42 3.09
C GLY A 427 -21.05 -4.32 2.23
N PHE A 428 -20.23 -3.28 2.34
CA PHE A 428 -18.89 -3.28 1.69
C PHE A 428 -18.07 -4.53 2.04
N PHE A 429 -18.16 -4.98 3.30
CA PHE A 429 -17.49 -6.16 3.84
C PHE A 429 -18.39 -7.42 3.87
N SER A 430 -19.56 -7.41 3.20
CA SER A 430 -20.50 -8.54 3.32
C SER A 430 -20.02 -9.85 2.69
N TYR A 431 -18.96 -9.79 1.88
CA TYR A 431 -18.40 -10.93 1.17
C TYR A 431 -17.06 -11.40 1.76
N THR A 432 -16.57 -10.79 2.84
CA THR A 432 -15.29 -11.16 3.45
C THR A 432 -15.21 -12.65 3.82
N ASP A 433 -16.34 -13.25 4.23
CA ASP A 433 -16.44 -14.67 4.59
C ASP A 433 -17.11 -15.55 3.51
N SER A 434 -17.19 -15.08 2.26
CA SER A 434 -17.77 -15.87 1.17
C SER A 434 -16.79 -16.96 0.71
N ASP A 435 -17.29 -18.14 0.36
CA ASP A 435 -16.48 -19.17 -0.32
C ASP A 435 -16.43 -18.92 -1.85
N ASP A 436 -17.30 -18.05 -2.36
CA ASP A 436 -17.45 -17.72 -3.78
C ASP A 436 -17.28 -16.20 -3.98
N PRO A 437 -16.09 -15.73 -4.39
CA PRO A 437 -15.87 -14.33 -4.74
C PRO A 437 -16.76 -13.87 -5.90
N VAL A 438 -17.18 -12.61 -5.86
CA VAL A 438 -17.99 -12.00 -6.92
C VAL A 438 -17.06 -11.47 -8.01
N THR A 439 -17.15 -12.06 -9.20
CA THR A 439 -16.38 -11.65 -10.37
C THR A 439 -17.20 -10.73 -11.28
N TYR A 440 -16.52 -9.89 -12.04
CA TYR A 440 -17.17 -9.04 -13.03
C TYR A 440 -17.64 -9.84 -14.24
N ASP A 441 -18.91 -9.63 -14.64
CA ASP A 441 -19.49 -10.18 -15.87
C ASP A 441 -19.69 -9.07 -16.91
N SER A 442 -18.86 -9.06 -17.95
CA SER A 442 -18.92 -8.09 -19.04
C SER A 442 -20.20 -8.19 -19.89
N ALA A 443 -20.96 -9.29 -19.80
CA ALA A 443 -22.25 -9.42 -20.47
C ALA A 443 -23.43 -8.95 -19.60
N ASN A 444 -23.23 -8.82 -18.29
CA ASN A 444 -24.28 -8.54 -17.33
C ASN A 444 -23.84 -7.53 -16.26
N HIS A 445 -23.64 -6.29 -16.69
CA HIS A 445 -23.28 -5.18 -15.81
C HIS A 445 -24.30 -4.04 -15.86
N SER A 446 -24.29 -3.20 -14.83
CA SER A 446 -25.04 -1.95 -14.81
C SER A 446 -24.49 -0.94 -15.82
N SER A 447 -25.30 0.04 -16.21
CA SER A 447 -24.84 1.12 -17.09
C SER A 447 -23.67 1.87 -16.47
N PHE A 448 -22.61 2.06 -17.24
CA PHE A 448 -21.43 2.82 -16.82
C PHE A 448 -21.73 4.31 -16.64
N PRO A 449 -20.97 5.01 -15.78
CA PRO A 449 -21.12 6.45 -15.59
C PRO A 449 -20.72 7.22 -16.85
N THR A 450 -21.41 8.32 -17.14
CA THR A 450 -21.07 9.19 -18.28
C THR A 450 -19.73 9.91 -18.09
N TYR A 451 -19.45 10.32 -16.85
CA TYR A 451 -18.21 10.97 -16.43
C TYR A 451 -17.65 10.18 -15.23
N PRO A 452 -16.90 9.10 -15.47
CA PRO A 452 -16.38 8.26 -14.39
C PRO A 452 -15.42 9.06 -13.48
N ALA A 453 -15.37 8.71 -12.19
CA ALA A 453 -14.31 9.18 -11.31
C ALA A 453 -12.94 8.84 -11.91
N ARG A 454 -11.93 9.68 -11.68
CA ARG A 454 -10.60 9.49 -12.26
C ARG A 454 -9.54 9.77 -11.20
N ARG A 455 -8.63 8.80 -11.02
CA ARG A 455 -7.59 8.84 -9.98
C ARG A 455 -6.46 7.85 -10.26
N ASP A 456 -5.40 7.81 -9.45
CA ASP A 456 -4.27 6.88 -9.64
C ASP A 456 -4.20 5.73 -8.65
N THR A 457 -4.98 5.75 -7.55
CA THR A 457 -5.05 4.64 -6.59
C THR A 457 -6.50 4.33 -6.22
N PHE A 458 -6.96 3.08 -6.38
CA PHE A 458 -8.35 2.71 -6.09
C PHE A 458 -8.48 1.36 -5.38
N VAL A 459 -9.44 1.28 -4.45
CA VAL A 459 -9.64 0.10 -3.60
C VAL A 459 -10.50 -0.92 -4.31
N VAL A 460 -9.99 -2.15 -4.46
CA VAL A 460 -10.81 -3.32 -4.73
C VAL A 460 -11.40 -3.84 -3.42
N PRO A 461 -12.73 -4.07 -3.34
CA PRO A 461 -13.35 -4.59 -2.13
C PRO A 461 -12.96 -6.04 -1.82
N PRO A 462 -13.12 -6.49 -0.57
CA PRO A 462 -13.07 -7.90 -0.19
C PRO A 462 -13.92 -8.77 -1.09
N GLN A 463 -13.32 -9.80 -1.71
CA GLN A 463 -14.00 -10.76 -2.58
C GLN A 463 -14.89 -10.15 -3.68
N GLY A 464 -14.62 -8.90 -4.07
CA GLY A 464 -15.39 -8.14 -5.04
C GLY A 464 -14.59 -7.86 -6.31
N TYR A 465 -14.92 -6.77 -7.00
CA TYR A 465 -14.16 -6.34 -8.17
C TYR A 465 -14.19 -4.82 -8.36
N PHE A 466 -13.26 -4.31 -9.17
CA PHE A 466 -13.44 -3.04 -9.87
C PHE A 466 -13.05 -3.16 -11.34
N VAL A 467 -13.59 -2.25 -12.15
CA VAL A 467 -13.23 -2.09 -13.56
C VAL A 467 -12.76 -0.67 -13.80
N ALA A 468 -11.62 -0.52 -14.46
CA ALA A 468 -11.04 0.78 -14.80
C ALA A 468 -10.59 0.84 -16.26
N ARG A 469 -10.58 2.05 -16.85
CA ARG A 469 -10.00 2.30 -18.17
C ARG A 469 -8.95 3.39 -18.14
N PHE A 470 -7.89 3.22 -18.91
CA PHE A 470 -6.95 4.29 -19.23
C PHE A 470 -6.58 4.23 -20.72
N VAL A 471 -5.97 5.30 -21.21
CA VAL A 471 -5.46 5.35 -22.59
C VAL A 471 -3.95 5.26 -22.52
N ALA A 472 -3.36 4.35 -23.28
CA ALA A 472 -1.92 4.17 -23.44
C ALA A 472 -1.28 5.34 -24.22
N ASN A 473 -1.33 6.55 -23.63
CA ASN A 473 -0.91 7.80 -24.26
C ASN A 473 0.34 8.45 -23.62
N ASN A 474 1.07 7.72 -22.80
CA ASN A 474 2.29 8.12 -22.10
C ASN A 474 3.37 7.02 -22.22
N PRO A 475 4.21 7.01 -23.28
CA PRO A 475 5.16 5.93 -23.52
C PRO A 475 6.14 5.79 -22.36
N GLY A 476 6.16 4.60 -21.76
CA GLY A 476 6.93 4.32 -20.57
C GLY A 476 6.74 2.89 -20.08
N VAL A 477 7.53 2.50 -19.09
CA VAL A 477 7.28 1.29 -18.31
C VAL A 477 6.61 1.70 -17.01
N TRP A 478 5.39 1.23 -16.79
CA TRP A 478 4.54 1.63 -15.68
C TRP A 478 4.20 0.42 -14.81
N LEU A 479 4.47 0.55 -13.50
CA LEU A 479 4.13 -0.47 -12.51
C LEU A 479 2.65 -0.33 -12.15
N PHE A 480 1.94 -1.46 -12.10
CA PHE A 480 0.60 -1.58 -11.55
C PHE A 480 0.65 -2.56 -10.38
N HIS A 481 0.32 -2.10 -9.17
CA HIS A 481 0.55 -2.91 -7.97
C HIS A 481 -0.39 -2.54 -6.81
N CYS A 482 -0.54 -3.47 -5.86
CA CYS A 482 -1.13 -3.14 -4.56
C CYS A 482 -0.19 -2.22 -3.79
N HIS A 483 -0.72 -1.16 -3.19
CA HIS A 483 0.06 -0.18 -2.43
C HIS A 483 0.19 -0.53 -0.94
N ILE A 484 -0.33 -1.69 -0.51
CA ILE A 484 0.08 -2.30 0.75
C ILE A 484 1.48 -2.87 0.55
N ASP A 485 2.47 -2.34 1.26
CA ASP A 485 3.88 -2.62 1.03
C ASP A 485 4.22 -4.10 1.28
N TRP A 486 3.54 -4.73 2.26
CA TRP A 486 3.60 -6.16 2.52
C TRP A 486 3.17 -6.99 1.30
N HIS A 487 2.07 -6.61 0.64
CA HIS A 487 1.58 -7.31 -0.56
C HIS A 487 2.50 -7.09 -1.76
N LEU A 488 3.07 -5.90 -1.90
CA LEU A 488 4.09 -5.64 -2.92
C LEU A 488 5.34 -6.50 -2.70
N MET A 489 5.81 -6.64 -1.45
CA MET A 489 6.90 -7.56 -1.09
C MET A 489 6.58 -9.03 -1.43
N GLN A 490 5.32 -9.43 -1.28
CA GLN A 490 4.83 -10.75 -1.68
C GLN A 490 4.65 -10.93 -3.20
N GLY A 491 4.82 -9.86 -3.97
CA GLY A 491 4.82 -9.89 -5.44
C GLY A 491 3.51 -9.46 -6.10
N LEU A 492 2.63 -8.70 -5.43
CA LEU A 492 1.36 -8.25 -5.99
C LEU A 492 1.52 -7.07 -6.98
N ALA A 493 2.20 -7.32 -8.09
CA ALA A 493 2.52 -6.32 -9.10
C ALA A 493 2.57 -6.89 -10.53
N MET A 494 2.49 -6.00 -11.51
CA MET A 494 2.71 -6.29 -12.92
C MET A 494 3.19 -5.05 -13.67
N LEU A 495 3.58 -5.20 -14.94
CA LEU A 495 4.14 -4.11 -15.74
C LEU A 495 3.31 -3.84 -16.99
N PHE A 496 3.00 -2.57 -17.24
CA PHE A 496 2.61 -2.07 -18.55
C PHE A 496 3.83 -1.50 -19.26
N VAL A 497 4.15 -2.04 -20.44
CA VAL A 497 5.23 -1.54 -21.30
C VAL A 497 4.58 -0.84 -22.49
N GLU A 498 4.48 0.48 -22.38
CA GLU A 498 3.64 1.29 -23.25
C GLU A 498 4.43 1.92 -24.40
N ALA A 499 4.02 1.64 -25.64
CA ALA A 499 4.64 2.14 -26.85
C ALA A 499 6.19 2.07 -26.83
N PRO A 500 6.78 0.87 -26.62
CA PRO A 500 8.22 0.72 -26.32
C PRO A 500 9.15 1.28 -27.40
N LEU A 501 8.73 1.28 -28.67
CA LEU A 501 9.50 1.88 -29.75
C LEU A 501 9.55 3.42 -29.66
N GLU A 502 8.53 4.07 -29.08
CA GLU A 502 8.56 5.51 -28.81
C GLU A 502 9.44 5.85 -27.60
N ILE A 503 9.48 4.97 -26.59
CA ILE A 503 10.41 5.08 -25.46
C ILE A 503 11.86 5.17 -25.98
N GLN A 504 12.26 4.26 -26.88
CA GLN A 504 13.60 4.25 -27.48
C GLN A 504 13.95 5.54 -28.22
N GLN A 505 12.96 6.25 -28.76
CA GLN A 505 13.18 7.50 -29.52
C GLN A 505 13.30 8.74 -28.64
N ARG A 506 12.70 8.71 -27.44
CA ARG A 506 12.48 9.90 -26.61
C ARG A 506 13.27 9.89 -25.31
N THR A 507 13.62 8.72 -24.80
CA THR A 507 14.29 8.60 -23.50
C THR A 507 15.79 8.80 -23.64
N THR A 508 16.32 9.75 -22.89
CA THR A 508 17.76 9.92 -22.67
C THR A 508 18.05 9.73 -21.19
N VAL A 509 18.80 8.68 -20.87
CA VAL A 509 19.19 8.35 -19.49
C VAL A 509 20.47 9.11 -19.14
N LEU A 510 20.52 9.69 -17.93
CA LEU A 510 21.66 10.47 -17.45
C LEU A 510 22.82 9.55 -17.03
N ASP A 511 24.06 10.05 -17.10
CA ASP A 511 25.28 9.26 -16.82
C ASP A 511 25.32 8.69 -15.39
N ASP A 512 24.75 9.41 -14.42
CA ASP A 512 24.68 8.99 -13.03
C ASP A 512 23.71 7.81 -12.81
N HIS A 513 22.69 7.65 -13.66
CA HIS A 513 21.81 6.48 -13.63
C HIS A 513 22.57 5.21 -14.05
N TRP A 514 23.42 5.31 -15.08
CA TRP A 514 24.30 4.21 -15.49
C TRP A 514 25.39 3.93 -14.44
N ALA A 515 25.92 4.98 -13.82
CA ALA A 515 26.89 4.85 -12.74
C ALA A 515 26.30 4.11 -11.53
N ALA A 516 25.03 4.36 -11.20
CA ALA A 516 24.32 3.62 -10.14
C ALA A 516 24.21 2.12 -10.45
N CYS A 517 23.90 1.74 -11.69
CA CYS A 517 23.89 0.33 -12.11
C CYS A 517 25.28 -0.32 -11.95
N ALA A 518 26.33 0.36 -12.42
CA ALA A 518 27.69 -0.12 -12.30
C ALA A 518 28.12 -0.28 -10.83
N ALA A 519 27.75 0.67 -9.97
CA ALA A 519 28.03 0.62 -8.54
C ALA A 519 27.26 -0.51 -7.84
N GLY A 520 26.02 -0.78 -8.26
CA GLY A 520 25.16 -1.84 -7.71
C GLY A 520 25.41 -3.22 -8.30
N ASN A 521 26.34 -3.34 -9.27
CA ASN A 521 26.57 -4.56 -10.04
C ASN A 521 25.28 -5.12 -10.69
N VAL A 522 24.43 -4.21 -11.17
CA VAL A 522 23.19 -4.50 -11.89
C VAL A 522 23.45 -4.35 -13.39
N SER A 523 22.97 -5.31 -14.19
CA SER A 523 23.10 -5.22 -15.65
C SER A 523 22.20 -4.10 -16.19
N ASP A 524 22.76 -3.29 -17.08
CA ASP A 524 22.13 -2.10 -17.68
C ASP A 524 21.61 -2.34 -19.10
N LYS A 525 21.64 -3.60 -19.55
CA LYS A 525 21.20 -4.01 -20.89
C LYS A 525 20.85 -5.50 -20.93
N GLY A 526 20.12 -5.88 -21.98
CA GLY A 526 19.67 -7.25 -22.24
C GLY A 526 18.21 -7.47 -21.88
N ASN A 527 17.74 -8.70 -22.00
CA ASN A 527 16.40 -9.08 -21.56
C ASN A 527 16.32 -9.26 -20.03
N ALA A 528 15.16 -9.66 -19.51
CA ALA A 528 14.98 -9.91 -18.08
C ALA A 528 15.90 -10.98 -17.46
N ALA A 529 16.52 -11.85 -18.28
CA ALA A 529 17.54 -12.81 -17.84
C ALA A 529 18.97 -12.25 -17.88
N GLY A 530 19.16 -11.03 -18.39
CA GLY A 530 20.48 -10.44 -18.64
C GLY A 530 21.16 -10.95 -19.92
N ASN A 531 20.43 -11.61 -20.82
CA ASN A 531 20.96 -12.04 -22.11
C ASN A 531 20.99 -10.85 -23.08
N THR A 532 22.13 -10.60 -23.72
CA THR A 532 22.32 -9.51 -24.70
C THR A 532 22.50 -10.00 -26.13
N GLU A 533 22.63 -11.31 -26.34
CA GLU A 533 22.86 -11.91 -27.67
C GLU A 533 21.56 -12.45 -28.27
N ASP A 534 20.83 -13.27 -27.50
CA ASP A 534 19.50 -13.76 -27.85
C ASP A 534 18.49 -13.24 -26.83
N LEU A 535 17.80 -12.17 -27.17
CA LEU A 535 16.87 -11.49 -26.27
C LEU A 535 15.60 -12.30 -25.98
N LEU A 536 15.34 -13.38 -26.73
CA LEU A 536 14.22 -14.27 -26.49
C LEU A 536 14.61 -15.48 -25.62
N ASP A 537 15.91 -15.69 -25.38
CA ASP A 537 16.38 -16.71 -24.45
C ASP A 537 16.34 -16.19 -23.00
N LEU A 538 15.34 -16.67 -22.25
CA LEU A 538 15.15 -16.39 -20.84
C LEU A 538 15.84 -17.40 -19.91
N THR A 539 16.82 -18.16 -20.42
CA THR A 539 17.61 -19.07 -19.59
C THR A 539 18.29 -18.29 -18.47
N GLY A 540 17.95 -18.64 -17.22
CA GLY A 540 18.49 -18.00 -16.04
C GLY A 540 17.76 -16.72 -15.60
N GLN A 541 16.59 -16.38 -16.17
CA GLN A 541 15.72 -15.36 -15.58
C GLN A 541 15.42 -15.69 -14.10
N ASN A 542 15.19 -14.65 -13.30
CA ASN A 542 14.63 -14.85 -11.96
C ASN A 542 13.20 -15.40 -12.11
N LYS A 543 12.81 -16.30 -11.20
CA LYS A 543 11.51 -16.97 -11.24
C LYS A 543 10.86 -16.94 -9.87
N GLN A 544 9.52 -16.89 -9.86
CA GLN A 544 8.79 -17.23 -8.64
C GLN A 544 9.10 -18.68 -8.23
N LEU A 545 8.95 -18.99 -6.95
CA LEU A 545 9.10 -20.36 -6.47
C LEU A 545 8.01 -21.27 -7.06
N ALA A 546 8.29 -22.57 -7.17
CA ALA A 546 7.27 -23.52 -7.59
C ALA A 546 6.10 -23.55 -6.59
N TRP A 547 4.90 -23.90 -7.07
CA TRP A 547 3.74 -24.13 -6.21
C TRP A 547 4.00 -25.19 -5.16
N LEU A 548 3.38 -25.04 -3.98
CA LEU A 548 3.37 -26.09 -2.97
C LEU A 548 2.68 -27.34 -3.56
N PRO A 549 3.29 -28.54 -3.50
CA PRO A 549 2.72 -29.73 -4.12
C PRO A 549 1.39 -30.11 -3.46
N ALA A 550 0.39 -30.43 -4.27
CA ALA A 550 -0.90 -30.89 -3.78
C ALA A 550 -0.77 -32.20 -2.99
N GLY A 551 -1.34 -32.22 -1.78
CA GLY A 551 -1.40 -33.40 -0.91
C GLY A 551 -0.09 -33.71 -0.17
N SER A 552 -0.08 -34.83 0.55
CA SER A 552 1.07 -35.24 1.36
C SER A 552 2.26 -35.63 0.47
N THR A 553 3.41 -34.98 0.69
CA THR A 553 4.67 -35.41 0.07
C THR A 553 5.01 -36.85 0.47
N ALA A 554 5.84 -37.55 -0.32
CA ALA A 554 6.27 -38.92 0.03
C ALA A 554 6.89 -39.00 1.43
N ARG A 555 7.62 -37.96 1.83
CA ARG A 555 8.15 -37.79 3.20
C ARG A 555 7.03 -37.66 4.23
N GLY A 556 6.01 -36.85 3.96
CA GLY A 556 4.83 -36.72 4.82
C GLY A 556 4.05 -38.02 4.98
N ILE A 557 3.86 -38.78 3.88
CA ILE A 557 3.21 -40.10 3.92
C ILE A 557 4.03 -41.07 4.78
N VAL A 558 5.34 -41.14 4.58
CA VAL A 558 6.23 -41.99 5.39
C VAL A 558 6.15 -41.60 6.87
N ALA A 559 6.27 -40.31 7.19
CA ALA A 559 6.16 -39.83 8.57
C ALA A 559 4.82 -40.23 9.20
N LEU A 560 3.69 -39.99 8.52
CA LEU A 560 2.36 -40.38 8.98
C LEU A 560 2.26 -41.89 9.24
N VAL A 561 2.74 -42.71 8.31
CA VAL A 561 2.73 -44.17 8.45
C VAL A 561 3.51 -44.62 9.69
N PHE A 562 4.72 -44.10 9.90
CA PHE A 562 5.52 -44.45 11.07
C PHE A 562 4.90 -43.93 12.39
N SER A 563 4.31 -42.74 12.39
CA SER A 563 3.56 -42.22 13.54
C SER A 563 2.36 -43.10 13.88
N CYS A 564 1.59 -43.55 12.89
CA CYS A 564 0.49 -44.49 13.11
C CYS A 564 0.98 -45.84 13.66
N ILE A 565 2.08 -46.38 13.12
CA ILE A 565 2.70 -47.62 13.63
C ILE A 565 3.11 -47.44 15.10
N SER A 566 3.82 -46.36 15.43
CA SER A 566 4.24 -46.06 16.80
C SER A 566 3.05 -45.91 17.75
N ALA A 567 1.97 -45.26 17.32
CA ALA A 567 0.75 -45.12 18.13
C ALA A 567 0.08 -46.46 18.40
N VAL A 568 -0.07 -47.31 17.37
CA VAL A 568 -0.64 -48.66 17.51
C VAL A 568 0.22 -49.53 18.41
N LEU A 569 1.55 -49.49 18.25
CA LEU A 569 2.47 -50.22 19.11
C LEU A 569 2.37 -49.72 20.56
N GLY A 570 2.34 -48.40 20.78
CA GLY A 570 2.19 -47.79 22.10
C GLY A 570 0.90 -48.24 22.81
N LEU A 571 -0.24 -48.18 22.12
CA LEU A 571 -1.52 -48.69 22.64
C LEU A 571 -1.45 -50.20 22.92
N GLY A 572 -0.80 -50.98 22.06
CA GLY A 572 -0.56 -52.40 22.26
C GLY A 572 0.27 -52.72 23.51
N PHE A 573 1.33 -51.94 23.77
CA PHE A 573 2.14 -52.08 24.97
C PHE A 573 1.36 -51.72 26.24
N ILE A 574 0.58 -50.63 26.23
CA ILE A 574 -0.27 -50.25 27.36
C ILE A 574 -1.27 -51.36 27.66
N ALA A 575 -1.95 -51.90 26.64
CA ALA A 575 -2.88 -53.01 26.83
C ALA A 575 -2.17 -54.27 27.38
N PHE A 576 -0.99 -54.60 26.84
CA PHE A 576 -0.21 -55.74 27.30
C PHE A 576 0.21 -55.60 28.77
N TYR A 577 0.74 -54.44 29.18
CA TYR A 577 1.11 -54.19 30.58
C TYR A 577 -0.12 -54.12 31.51
N GLY A 578 -1.23 -53.53 31.05
CA GLY A 578 -2.47 -53.52 31.81
C GLY A 578 -3.06 -54.92 32.05
N MET A 579 -2.86 -55.85 31.10
CA MET A 579 -3.23 -57.26 31.26
C MET A 579 -2.19 -58.07 32.05
N SER A 580 -0.92 -57.64 32.03
CA SER A 580 0.18 -58.23 32.79
C SER A 580 0.14 -57.69 34.22
N GLY A 581 -0.81 -58.17 35.03
CA GLY A 581 -1.05 -57.67 36.38
C GLY A 581 0.24 -57.51 37.22
N LEU A 582 0.24 -56.50 38.12
CA LEU A 582 1.40 -56.04 38.89
C LEU A 582 2.20 -57.19 39.52
N PRO A 583 3.55 -57.16 39.47
CA PRO A 583 4.38 -58.11 40.20
C PRO A 583 4.03 -58.07 41.70
N SER A 584 4.08 -59.23 42.35
CA SER A 584 3.60 -59.43 43.73
C SER A 584 4.24 -58.54 44.78
N SER A 585 5.37 -57.88 44.49
CA SER A 585 6.05 -56.94 45.39
C SER A 585 5.35 -55.58 45.54
N GLU A 586 4.58 -55.14 44.54
CA GLU A 586 3.85 -53.86 44.63
C GLU A 586 2.46 -54.04 45.27
N ARG A 587 1.91 -55.26 45.23
CA ARG A 587 0.68 -55.61 45.95
C ARG A 587 0.83 -55.61 47.48
N THR A 588 2.06 -55.70 48.00
CA THR A 588 2.30 -55.75 49.45
C THR A 588 2.34 -54.35 50.08
N GLN A 589 2.66 -53.30 49.32
CA GLN A 589 2.75 -51.94 49.86
C GLN A 589 1.38 -51.28 50.10
N GLU A 590 0.37 -51.56 49.27
CA GLU A 590 -0.99 -51.05 49.49
C GLU A 590 -1.75 -51.78 50.62
N GLN A 591 -1.30 -52.97 51.03
CA GLN A 591 -1.93 -53.72 52.13
C GLN A 591 -1.34 -53.41 53.51
N GLU A 592 -0.15 -52.81 53.62
CA GLU A 592 0.45 -52.47 54.92
C GLU A 592 0.09 -51.05 55.44
N GLU A 593 -0.47 -50.16 54.61
CA GLU A 593 -0.98 -48.84 55.09
C GLU A 593 -2.48 -48.84 55.48
N GLY A 594 -3.19 -49.95 55.29
CA GLY A 594 -4.65 -50.04 55.49
C GLY A 594 -5.15 -50.70 56.79
N GLU A 595 -4.28 -51.27 57.63
CA GLU A 595 -4.66 -52.02 58.83
C GLU A 595 -3.87 -51.64 60.10
N ASP A 596 -3.83 -50.35 60.46
CA ASP A 596 -3.64 -49.97 61.87
C ASP A 596 -4.43 -48.71 62.21
N GLY A 597 -5.49 -48.84 63.00
CA GLY A 597 -6.30 -47.68 63.43
C GLY A 597 -7.79 -47.88 63.69
N SER A 598 -8.26 -49.04 64.17
CA SER A 598 -9.62 -49.16 64.71
C SER A 598 -9.63 -49.01 66.25
N GLY A 599 -9.65 -47.76 66.73
CA GLY A 599 -9.90 -47.40 68.13
C GLY A 599 -11.04 -46.39 68.20
N GLY A 600 -12.28 -46.87 68.29
CA GLY A 600 -13.48 -46.07 68.06
C GLY A 600 -13.75 -44.93 69.05
N ARG A 601 -14.60 -43.99 68.62
CA ARG A 601 -15.62 -43.31 69.44
C ARG A 601 -16.60 -42.51 68.58
N ILE A 602 -17.85 -42.98 68.60
CA ILE A 602 -19.10 -42.23 68.87
C ILE A 602 -19.52 -41.09 67.90
N ALA A 603 -20.65 -41.35 67.23
CA ALA A 603 -21.53 -40.45 66.46
C ALA A 603 -22.30 -39.44 67.35
N PRO A 604 -23.31 -38.64 66.90
CA PRO A 604 -23.88 -38.49 65.55
C PRO A 604 -24.29 -37.05 65.12
N SER A 605 -24.74 -36.99 63.86
CA SER A 605 -25.87 -36.22 63.29
C SER A 605 -25.89 -34.69 63.30
N GLY A 606 -26.05 -34.13 62.09
CA GLY A 606 -26.59 -32.78 61.88
C GLY A 606 -26.69 -32.45 60.41
N SER A 607 -27.83 -32.76 59.78
CA SER A 607 -28.22 -32.24 58.48
C SER A 607 -28.73 -30.80 58.59
N GLY A 608 -28.38 -29.97 57.62
CA GLY A 608 -28.99 -28.66 57.34
C GLY A 608 -28.03 -27.88 56.45
N ALA A 609 -28.33 -27.74 55.15
CA ALA A 609 -28.98 -26.56 54.57
C ALA A 609 -28.01 -25.35 54.53
N LEU A 610 -27.91 -24.49 53.53
CA LEU A 610 -28.59 -24.20 52.26
C LEU A 610 -27.84 -22.94 51.73
N ARG A 611 -27.93 -22.66 50.43
CA ARG A 611 -27.67 -21.34 49.77
C ARG A 611 -26.21 -20.91 49.70
N GLU A 612 -25.73 -20.28 48.63
CA GLU A 612 -26.35 -19.66 47.44
C GLU A 612 -25.33 -19.73 46.30
#